data_AF-A0A5U3NMD9-F1
#
_entry.id   AF-A0A5U3NMD9-F1
#
_cell.length_a   1.000
_cell.length_b   1.000
_cell.length_c   1.000
_cell.angle_alpha   90.00
_cell.angle_beta   90.00
_cell.angle_gamma   90.00
#
_symmetry.space_group_name_H-M   'P 1'
#
loop_
_entity.id
_entity.type
_entity.pdbx_description
1 polymer ?
#
loop_
_entity_poly.entity_id
_entity_poly.type
_entity_poly.pdbx_seq_one_letter_code
_entity_poly.pdbx_strand_id
1 'polypeptide(L)'
;RELEDEVETLSIPLPAVIAVSTDINIPQIPSMKAILGAAKKPVQVWSPADIGLNSVSAYSAQQVAAPKQRERQRVVIEGDGEEQIAAFVENLRKII
;
A
#
# COMPACT_ATOMS: atom_id res chain seq x y z
N ARG A 1 -11.05 12.42 -4.48
CA ARG A 1 -10.27 11.25 -4.90
C ARG A 1 -8.95 11.78 -5.45
N GLU A 2 -7.84 11.23 -5.02
CA GLU A 2 -6.53 11.56 -5.58
C GLU A 2 -6.23 10.66 -6.78
N LEU A 3 -5.75 11.27 -7.86
CA LEU A 3 -5.26 10.65 -9.08
C LEU A 3 -3.78 11.04 -9.25
N GLU A 4 -3.10 10.51 -10.26
CA GLU A 4 -1.67 10.74 -10.48
C GLU A 4 -1.33 12.24 -10.65
N ASP A 5 -2.20 12.99 -11.34
CA ASP A 5 -1.95 14.39 -11.70
C ASP A 5 -2.93 15.38 -11.05
N GLU A 6 -4.00 14.91 -10.40
CA GLU A 6 -5.06 15.78 -9.91
C GLU A 6 -5.84 15.25 -8.71
N VAL A 7 -6.62 16.14 -8.09
CA VAL A 7 -7.51 15.82 -6.96
C VAL A 7 -8.95 16.18 -7.32
N GLU A 8 -9.80 15.17 -7.38
CA GLU A 8 -11.23 15.32 -7.65
C GLU A 8 -12.04 15.51 -6.36
N THR A 9 -13.01 16.43 -6.39
CA THR A 9 -14.03 16.54 -5.33
C THR A 9 -15.35 15.98 -5.84
N LEU A 10 -15.90 14.98 -5.14
CA LEU A 10 -17.10 14.25 -5.55
C LEU A 10 -18.22 14.45 -4.52
N SER A 11 -19.46 14.57 -4.99
CA SER A 11 -20.66 14.55 -4.15
C SER A 11 -21.48 13.31 -4.49
N ILE A 12 -21.80 12.49 -3.48
CA ILE A 12 -22.51 11.22 -3.66
C ILE A 12 -23.65 11.12 -2.65
N PRO A 13 -24.85 10.64 -3.06
CA PRO A 13 -25.96 10.42 -2.15
C PRO A 13 -25.70 9.21 -1.24
N LEU A 14 -26.25 9.24 -0.02
CA LEU A 14 -26.16 8.13 0.94
C LEU A 14 -27.26 7.09 0.69
N PRO A 15 -27.02 5.79 0.93
CA PRO A 15 -25.80 5.19 1.50
C PRO A 15 -24.67 5.03 0.48
N ALA A 16 -23.44 5.30 0.90
CA ALA A 16 -22.24 5.21 0.06
C ALA A 16 -21.12 4.43 0.75
N VAL A 17 -20.27 3.79 -0.05
CA VAL A 17 -19.07 3.07 0.40
C VAL A 17 -17.84 3.84 -0.06
N ILE A 18 -16.91 4.08 0.86
CA ILE A 18 -15.68 4.84 0.60
C ILE A 18 -14.49 3.99 1.05
N ALA A 19 -13.59 3.69 0.12
CA ALA A 19 -12.27 3.16 0.43
C ALA A 19 -11.30 4.33 0.59
N VAL A 20 -10.53 4.34 1.68
CA VAL A 20 -9.58 5.42 2.00
C VAL A 20 -8.15 4.93 1.85
N SER A 21 -7.27 5.83 1.42
CA SER A 21 -5.82 5.61 1.36
C SER A 21 -5.17 5.77 2.74
N THR A 22 -3.93 5.32 2.89
CA THR A 22 -3.20 5.29 4.17
C THR A 22 -2.83 6.67 4.71
N ASP A 23 -2.82 7.67 3.86
CA ASP A 23 -2.46 9.06 4.12
C ASP A 23 -3.65 9.95 4.47
N ILE A 24 -4.87 9.39 4.52
CA ILE A 24 -6.09 10.13 4.85
C ILE A 24 -5.99 10.87 6.20
N ASN A 25 -5.27 10.33 7.18
CA ASN A 25 -5.03 10.96 8.47
C ASN A 25 -3.81 10.34 9.21
N ILE A 26 -3.52 10.89 10.39
CA ILE A 26 -2.57 10.31 11.35
C ILE A 26 -3.39 9.62 12.46
N PRO A 27 -3.38 8.27 12.55
CA PRO A 27 -4.11 7.56 13.59
C PRO A 27 -3.65 7.94 15.00
N GLN A 28 -4.60 8.18 15.90
CA GLN A 28 -4.28 8.51 17.29
C GLN A 28 -3.88 7.27 18.09
N ILE A 29 -2.89 7.42 18.97
CA ILE A 29 -2.49 6.37 19.91
C ILE A 29 -3.55 6.25 21.02
N PRO A 30 -4.11 5.06 21.26
CA PRO A 30 -5.15 4.89 22.26
C PRO A 30 -4.60 5.06 23.68
N SER A 31 -5.43 5.63 24.58
CA SER A 31 -5.09 5.74 26.00
C SER A 31 -5.29 4.42 26.74
N MET A 32 -4.63 4.24 27.89
CA MET A 32 -4.82 3.06 28.75
C MET A 32 -6.29 2.80 29.11
N LYS A 33 -7.06 3.86 29.37
CA LYS A 33 -8.50 3.76 29.65
C LYS A 33 -9.28 3.21 28.45
N ALA A 34 -8.96 3.68 27.24
CA ALA A 34 -9.61 3.21 26.01
C ALA A 34 -9.31 1.73 25.75
N ILE A 35 -8.05 1.31 25.95
CA ILE A 35 -7.62 -0.09 25.78
C ILE A 35 -8.37 -1.00 26.77
N LEU A 36 -8.37 -0.66 28.06
CA LEU A 36 -9.06 -1.45 29.08
C LEU A 36 -10.59 -1.47 28.90
N GLY A 37 -11.16 -0.39 28.36
CA GLY A 37 -12.57 -0.34 28.01
C GLY A 37 -12.93 -1.21 26.81
N ALA A 38 -12.09 -1.22 25.76
CA ALA A 38 -12.28 -2.05 24.58
C ALA A 38 -12.14 -3.54 24.90
N ALA A 39 -11.19 -3.92 25.75
CA ALA A 39 -10.97 -5.31 26.17
C ALA A 39 -12.19 -5.94 26.87
N LYS A 40 -13.09 -5.14 27.43
CA LYS A 40 -14.32 -5.61 28.10
C LYS A 40 -15.51 -5.74 27.15
N LYS A 41 -15.43 -5.20 25.92
CA LYS A 41 -16.54 -5.26 24.96
C LYS A 41 -16.62 -6.67 24.36
N PRO A 42 -17.82 -7.25 24.22
CA PRO A 42 -17.96 -8.53 23.55
C PRO A 42 -17.53 -8.40 22.09
N VAL A 43 -16.69 -9.33 21.64
CA VAL A 43 -16.29 -9.44 20.23
C VAL A 43 -17.27 -10.41 19.57
N GLN A 44 -18.11 -9.89 18.67
CA GLN A 44 -19.00 -10.73 17.88
C GLN A 44 -18.20 -11.39 16.76
N VAL A 45 -18.06 -12.71 16.84
CA VAL A 45 -17.50 -13.53 15.77
C VAL A 45 -18.65 -13.95 14.85
N TRP A 46 -18.51 -13.71 13.56
CA TRP A 46 -19.48 -14.10 12.53
C TRP A 46 -18.92 -15.26 11.72
N SER A 47 -19.74 -16.29 11.51
CA SER A 47 -19.53 -17.30 10.49
C SER A 47 -20.21 -16.89 9.18
N PRO A 48 -19.82 -17.46 8.02
CA PRO A 48 -20.53 -17.22 6.76
C PRO A 48 -22.02 -17.57 6.84
N ALA A 49 -22.38 -18.60 7.61
CA ALA A 49 -23.76 -19.02 7.81
C ALA A 49 -24.61 -17.94 8.52
N ASP A 50 -24.02 -17.19 9.44
CA ASP A 50 -24.72 -16.13 10.19
C ASP A 50 -25.12 -14.94 9.31
N ILE A 51 -24.49 -14.81 8.12
CA ILE A 51 -24.78 -13.77 7.13
C ILE A 51 -25.34 -14.33 5.81
N GLY A 52 -25.77 -15.60 5.81
CA GLY A 52 -26.39 -16.25 4.65
C GLY A 52 -25.45 -16.49 3.46
N LEU A 53 -24.14 -16.51 3.69
CA LEU A 53 -23.13 -16.76 2.67
C LEU A 53 -22.80 -18.25 2.57
N ASN A 54 -23.00 -18.82 1.38
CA ASN A 54 -22.60 -20.18 1.02
C ASN A 54 -21.15 -20.23 0.51
N SER A 55 -20.62 -21.43 0.24
CA SER A 55 -19.30 -21.57 -0.38
C SER A 55 -19.23 -20.82 -1.71
N VAL A 56 -18.31 -19.86 -1.80
CA VAL A 56 -18.06 -19.09 -3.01
C VAL A 56 -16.88 -19.72 -3.74
N SER A 57 -17.05 -20.05 -5.02
CA SER A 57 -15.95 -20.52 -5.86
C SER A 57 -14.98 -19.37 -6.14
N ALA A 58 -13.67 -19.62 -5.99
CA ALA A 58 -12.67 -18.63 -6.37
C ALA A 58 -12.74 -18.36 -7.89
N TYR A 59 -12.82 -17.08 -8.27
CA TYR A 59 -12.84 -16.67 -9.67
C TYR A 59 -11.50 -16.92 -10.39
N SER A 60 -10.39 -16.94 -9.65
CA SER A 60 -9.07 -17.22 -10.20
C SER A 60 -8.14 -17.75 -9.10
N ALA A 61 -7.28 -18.71 -9.43
CA ALA A 61 -6.17 -19.11 -8.59
C ALA A 61 -4.88 -18.45 -9.13
N GLN A 62 -4.21 -17.67 -8.28
CA GLN A 62 -2.92 -17.06 -8.62
C GLN A 62 -1.78 -17.87 -8.02
N GLN A 63 -0.73 -18.09 -8.79
CA GLN A 63 0.51 -18.68 -8.31
C GLN A 63 1.53 -17.56 -8.09
N VAL A 64 2.06 -17.47 -6.87
CA VAL A 64 3.11 -16.51 -6.55
C VAL A 64 4.47 -17.18 -6.76
N ALA A 65 5.21 -16.70 -7.77
CA ALA A 65 6.61 -17.06 -7.97
C ALA A 65 7.49 -15.87 -7.58
N ALA A 66 8.57 -16.12 -6.84
CA ALA A 66 9.53 -15.08 -6.54
C ALA A 66 10.17 -14.57 -7.84
N PRO A 67 10.30 -13.25 -8.05
CA PRO A 67 11.01 -12.73 -9.20
C PRO A 67 12.48 -13.18 -9.16
N LYS A 68 13.08 -13.42 -10.33
CA LYS A 68 14.50 -13.74 -10.42
C LYS A 68 15.30 -12.59 -9.83
N GLN A 69 16.18 -12.88 -8.86
CA GLN A 69 17.08 -11.87 -8.32
C GLN A 69 18.06 -11.43 -9.40
N ARG A 70 18.11 -10.13 -9.69
CA ARG A 70 19.16 -9.52 -10.49
C ARG A 70 20.25 -9.02 -9.53
N GLU A 71 21.50 -9.34 -9.81
CA GLU A 71 22.61 -8.76 -9.06
C GLU A 71 22.60 -7.24 -9.19
N ARG A 72 22.68 -6.53 -8.05
CA ARG A 72 22.79 -5.07 -8.05
C ARG A 72 24.14 -4.70 -8.67
N GLN A 73 24.14 -3.83 -9.68
CA GLN A 73 25.37 -3.40 -10.36
C GLN A 73 26.35 -2.66 -9.43
N ARG A 74 25.85 -2.01 -8.35
CA ARG A 74 26.65 -1.33 -7.32
C ARG A 74 27.73 -0.38 -7.88
N VAL A 75 27.44 0.29 -8.99
CA VAL A 75 28.32 1.33 -9.53
C VAL A 75 28.22 2.56 -8.62
N VAL A 76 29.28 2.82 -7.85
CA VAL A 76 29.42 4.00 -6.99
C VAL A 76 30.48 4.89 -7.62
N ILE A 77 30.14 6.16 -7.81
CA ILE A 77 31.04 7.18 -8.35
C ILE A 77 31.31 8.17 -7.21
N GLU A 78 32.57 8.34 -6.85
CA GLU A 78 32.99 9.20 -5.74
C GLU A 78 33.62 10.49 -6.31
N GLY A 79 33.16 11.64 -5.81
CA GLY A 79 33.60 12.97 -6.25
C GLY A 79 32.61 13.69 -7.17
N ASP A 80 32.87 14.99 -7.39
CA ASP A 80 32.01 15.92 -8.12
C ASP A 80 32.71 16.61 -9.31
N GLY A 81 33.87 16.08 -9.72
CA GLY A 81 34.60 16.55 -10.90
C GLY A 81 33.92 16.19 -12.23
N GLU A 82 34.36 16.84 -13.31
CA GLU A 82 33.80 16.65 -14.66
C GLU A 82 33.90 15.19 -15.13
N GLU A 83 34.94 14.47 -14.75
CA GLU A 83 35.13 13.05 -15.08
C GLU A 83 34.10 12.14 -14.38
N GLN A 84 33.79 12.42 -13.12
CA GLN A 84 32.79 11.70 -12.33
C GLN A 84 31.38 11.94 -12.89
N ILE A 85 31.09 13.18 -13.30
CA ILE A 85 29.82 13.54 -13.94
C ILE A 85 29.67 12.83 -15.29
N ALA A 86 30.75 12.79 -16.10
CA ALA A 86 30.74 12.07 -17.37
C ALA A 86 30.49 10.56 -17.18
N ALA A 87 31.17 9.94 -16.21
CA ALA A 87 30.96 8.54 -15.85
C ALA A 87 29.52 8.27 -15.37
N PHE A 88 28.92 9.20 -14.62
CA PHE A 88 27.53 9.09 -14.16
C PHE A 88 26.53 9.12 -15.33
N VAL A 89 26.70 10.06 -16.25
CA VAL A 89 25.84 10.19 -17.44
C VAL A 89 25.95 8.96 -18.34
N GLU A 90 27.15 8.39 -18.50
CA GLU A 90 27.34 7.16 -19.29
C GLU A 90 26.61 5.96 -18.66
N ASN A 91 26.67 5.81 -17.34
CA ASN A 91 25.98 4.73 -16.64
C ASN A 91 24.45 4.88 -16.68
N LEU A 92 23.92 6.11 -16.62
CA LEU A 92 22.49 6.36 -16.79
C LEU A 92 21.99 6.01 -18.20
N ARG A 93 22.74 6.40 -19.25
CA ARG A 93 22.40 6.09 -20.66
C ARG A 93 22.35 4.60 -20.98
N LYS A 94 23.00 3.75 -20.18
CA LYS A 94 22.96 2.29 -20.33
C LYS A 94 21.69 1.66 -19.73
N ILE A 95 20.93 2.40 -18.93
CA ILE A 95 19.77 1.91 -18.17
C ILE A 95 18.44 2.41 -18.77
N ILE A 96 18.42 3.63 -19.31
CA ILE A 96 17.31 4.18 -20.09
C ILE A 96 17.27 3.50 -21.46
#